data_AF-A0A5K1HU73-F1
#
_entry.id   AF-A0A5K1HU73-F1
#
_cell.length_a   1.000
_cell.length_b   1.000
_cell.length_c   1.000
_cell.angle_alpha   90.00
_cell.angle_beta   90.00
_cell.angle_gamma   90.00
#
_symmetry.space_group_name_H-M   'P 1'
#
loop_
_entity.id
_entity.type
_entity.pdbx_description
1 polymer ?
#
loop_
_entity_poly.entity_id
_entity_poly.type
_entity_poly.pdbx_seq_one_letter_code
_entity_poly.pdbx_strand_id
1 'polypeptide(L)'
;EALRPIQQKFKGGDLFKENDLLRHNLVVFRNGENAMQYLPPLLELFPETRLNMVIYNLKNDSVEEAFNLVKDLEPTNPREYIIKAVSYLMYGQKTNSKEHLKTAQQLFQLVGASATECDTIPGRQCMASCFFLLKQFDDVLVYLNSIKSYFQTDDDFHWNNALACASTGDYKEAENSFLAIRNEKYKSEETYIKWLIRTYIMNGKPKNAWDVYVSTETSTDSYALLLLIANDNYKMGHFYYAVKGFEALEKIDTENEYEEPLRGSVLGVFQMVIAGKESVEHLIEAAAILKSCESSAQ
;
A
#
# COMPACT_ATOMS: atom_id res chain seq x y z
N GLU A 1 -30.50 -4.23 8.92
CA GLU A 1 -31.79 -4.91 9.20
C GLU A 1 -32.13 -5.07 10.68
N ALA A 2 -31.13 -5.15 11.57
CA ALA A 2 -31.33 -5.39 13.00
C ALA A 2 -32.22 -4.38 13.76
N LEU A 3 -32.39 -3.15 13.26
CA LEU A 3 -33.14 -2.08 13.96
C LEU A 3 -34.62 -1.93 13.52
N ARG A 4 -35.05 -2.61 12.43
CA ARG A 4 -36.46 -2.59 11.98
C ARG A 4 -37.47 -3.05 13.04
N PRO A 5 -37.19 -4.09 13.86
CA PRO A 5 -38.15 -4.57 14.87
C PRO A 5 -38.42 -3.54 15.97
N ILE A 6 -37.46 -2.65 16.25
CA ILE A 6 -37.59 -1.60 17.27
C ILE A 6 -38.46 -0.46 16.73
N GLN A 7 -38.27 -0.10 15.45
CA GLN A 7 -39.08 0.91 14.76
C GLN A 7 -40.56 0.54 14.72
N GLN A 8 -40.89 -0.74 14.48
CA GLN A 8 -42.27 -1.22 14.42
C GLN A 8 -42.99 -1.22 15.79
N LYS A 9 -42.25 -1.19 16.91
CA LYS A 9 -42.80 -1.13 18.27
C LYS A 9 -43.01 0.29 18.78
N PHE A 10 -42.47 1.30 18.11
CA PHE A 10 -42.56 2.69 18.53
C PHE A 10 -43.80 3.36 17.89
N LYS A 11 -44.65 3.98 18.72
CA LYS A 11 -45.95 4.55 18.31
C LYS A 11 -45.94 6.07 18.11
N GLY A 12 -44.79 6.74 18.22
CA GLY A 12 -44.63 8.17 17.94
C GLY A 12 -43.60 8.39 16.84
N GLY A 13 -43.83 9.32 15.91
CA GLY A 13 -42.80 9.87 15.02
C GLY A 13 -41.82 8.91 14.32
N ASP A 14 -40.74 9.48 13.78
CA ASP A 14 -39.61 8.72 13.25
C ASP A 14 -38.58 8.53 14.36
N LEU A 15 -38.58 7.35 14.99
CA LEU A 15 -37.71 6.99 16.13
C LEU A 15 -36.23 7.33 15.90
N PHE A 16 -35.77 7.22 14.64
CA PHE A 16 -34.39 7.51 14.26
C PHE A 16 -34.11 9.00 14.10
N LYS A 17 -35.11 9.89 14.05
CA LYS A 17 -34.87 11.34 14.07
C LYS A 17 -34.94 11.89 15.50
N GLU A 18 -35.69 11.24 16.36
CA GLU A 18 -35.98 11.72 17.71
C GLU A 18 -34.99 11.22 18.76
N ASN A 19 -34.20 10.18 18.48
CA ASN A 19 -33.24 9.61 19.43
C ASN A 19 -31.78 9.78 18.96
N ASP A 20 -30.99 10.52 19.73
CA ASP A 20 -29.57 10.82 19.42
C ASP A 20 -28.68 9.57 19.38
N LEU A 21 -28.90 8.61 20.29
CA LEU A 21 -28.12 7.37 20.34
C LEU A 21 -28.41 6.47 19.12
N LEU A 22 -29.68 6.39 18.71
CA LEU A 22 -30.05 5.63 17.52
C LEU A 22 -29.53 6.29 16.24
N ARG A 23 -29.49 7.64 16.17
CA ARG A 23 -28.84 8.36 15.05
C ARG A 23 -27.36 8.07 14.98
N HIS A 24 -26.67 8.23 16.10
CA HIS A 24 -25.24 7.91 16.22
C HIS A 24 -24.95 6.49 15.72
N ASN A 25 -25.68 5.50 16.23
CA ASN A 25 -25.46 4.10 15.85
C ASN A 25 -25.82 3.85 14.38
N LEU A 26 -26.85 4.51 13.85
CA LEU A 26 -27.22 4.37 12.45
C LEU A 26 -26.12 4.87 11.51
N VAL A 27 -25.48 5.99 11.82
CA VAL A 27 -24.30 6.48 11.07
C VAL A 27 -23.19 5.44 11.07
N VAL A 28 -22.86 4.88 12.24
CA VAL A 28 -21.82 3.86 12.37
C VAL A 28 -22.16 2.61 11.56
N PHE A 29 -23.39 2.10 11.66
CA PHE A 29 -23.83 0.91 10.93
C PHE A 29 -23.96 1.10 9.42
N ARG A 30 -24.04 2.34 8.94
CA ARG A 30 -24.08 2.67 7.52
C ARG A 30 -22.74 3.21 7.01
N ASN A 31 -21.64 2.81 7.64
CA ASN A 31 -20.28 3.17 7.24
C ASN A 31 -20.06 4.69 7.11
N GLY A 32 -20.72 5.49 7.95
CA GLY A 32 -20.55 6.95 7.95
C GLY A 32 -21.52 7.74 7.08
N GLU A 33 -22.55 7.10 6.50
CA GLU A 33 -23.60 7.83 5.78
C GLU A 33 -24.20 8.94 6.67
N ASN A 34 -24.19 10.19 6.19
CA ASN A 34 -24.64 11.39 6.91
C ASN A 34 -23.87 11.71 8.22
N ALA A 35 -22.64 11.22 8.39
CA ALA A 35 -21.86 11.46 9.61
C ALA A 35 -21.70 12.94 9.95
N MET A 36 -21.43 13.80 8.97
CA MET A 36 -21.27 15.25 9.18
C MET A 36 -22.55 15.97 9.59
N GLN A 37 -23.73 15.40 9.29
CA GLN A 37 -25.00 15.97 9.69
C GLN A 37 -25.35 15.62 11.15
N TYR A 38 -25.00 14.40 11.58
CA TYR A 38 -25.51 13.84 12.82
C TYR A 38 -24.49 13.72 13.95
N LEU A 39 -23.19 13.56 13.65
CA LEU A 39 -22.17 13.37 14.68
C LEU A 39 -21.67 14.67 15.34
N PRO A 40 -21.45 15.80 14.63
CA PRO A 40 -20.92 17.02 15.27
C PRO A 40 -21.73 17.53 16.48
N PRO A 41 -23.07 17.53 16.46
CA PRO A 41 -23.87 17.93 17.63
C PRO A 41 -23.73 16.98 18.83
N LEU A 42 -23.25 15.75 18.62
CA LEU A 42 -23.18 14.69 19.62
C LEU A 42 -21.78 14.55 20.25
N LEU A 43 -20.82 15.40 19.86
CA LEU A 43 -19.43 15.34 20.32
C LEU A 43 -19.27 15.54 21.82
N GLU A 44 -20.10 16.40 22.44
CA GLU A 44 -20.09 16.65 23.88
C GLU A 44 -21.00 15.69 24.66
N LEU A 45 -21.86 14.93 23.95
CA LEU A 45 -22.85 14.04 24.54
C LEU A 45 -22.33 12.60 24.70
N PHE A 46 -21.57 12.09 23.73
CA PHE A 46 -21.03 10.73 23.78
C PHE A 46 -19.53 10.71 23.45
N PRO A 47 -18.68 10.09 24.29
CA PRO A 47 -17.24 10.00 24.02
C PRO A 47 -16.95 9.22 22.73
N GLU A 48 -17.77 8.23 22.37
CA GLU A 48 -17.63 7.42 21.17
C GLU A 48 -17.84 8.23 19.88
N THR A 49 -18.63 9.31 19.92
CA THR A 49 -18.87 10.18 18.76
C THR A 49 -17.57 10.71 18.20
N ARG A 50 -16.66 11.16 19.08
CA ARG A 50 -15.36 11.69 18.68
C ARG A 50 -14.54 10.65 17.93
N LEU A 51 -14.46 9.43 18.46
CA LEU A 51 -13.72 8.33 17.84
C LEU A 51 -14.31 7.94 16.49
N ASN A 52 -15.63 7.88 16.38
CA ASN A 52 -16.31 7.56 15.14
C ASN A 52 -16.14 8.66 14.08
N MET A 53 -16.11 9.93 14.49
CA MET A 53 -15.77 11.04 13.59
C MET A 53 -14.32 10.98 13.09
N VAL A 54 -13.37 10.64 13.96
CA VAL A 54 -11.97 10.44 13.56
C VAL A 54 -11.88 9.33 12.51
N ILE A 55 -12.51 8.17 12.76
CA ILE A 55 -12.54 7.05 11.80
C ILE A 55 -13.18 7.48 10.48
N TYR A 56 -14.30 8.21 10.53
CA TYR A 56 -14.97 8.71 9.33
C TYR A 56 -14.05 9.64 8.51
N ASN A 57 -13.38 10.59 9.16
CA ASN A 57 -12.47 11.52 8.50
C ASN A 57 -11.27 10.80 7.89
N LEU A 58 -10.69 9.82 8.60
CA LEU A 58 -9.59 9.01 8.08
C LEU A 58 -9.99 8.19 6.84
N LYS A 59 -11.20 7.62 6.82
CA LYS A 59 -11.71 6.86 5.66
C LYS A 59 -11.99 7.71 4.42
N ASN A 60 -12.16 9.02 4.60
CA ASN A 60 -12.42 9.97 3.51
C ASN A 60 -11.20 10.85 3.20
N ASP A 61 -10.00 10.45 3.62
CA ASP A 61 -8.73 11.16 3.40
C ASP A 61 -8.64 12.57 4.04
N SER A 62 -9.57 12.91 4.94
CA SER A 62 -9.58 14.16 5.74
C SER A 62 -8.67 14.05 6.97
N VAL A 63 -7.37 13.82 6.74
CA VAL A 63 -6.37 13.54 7.79
C VAL A 63 -6.19 14.69 8.80
N GLU A 64 -6.25 15.94 8.35
CA GLU A 64 -6.07 17.12 9.21
C GLU A 64 -7.21 17.28 10.22
N GLU A 65 -8.45 17.05 9.76
CA GLU A 65 -9.64 17.10 10.62
C GLU A 65 -9.60 15.96 11.64
N ALA A 66 -9.22 14.75 11.21
CA ALA A 66 -9.01 13.61 12.10
C ALA A 66 -7.96 13.92 13.18
N PHE A 67 -6.83 14.51 12.80
CA PHE A 67 -5.76 14.88 13.73
C PHE A 67 -6.21 15.93 14.75
N ASN A 68 -6.91 16.98 14.29
CA ASN A 68 -7.42 18.04 15.17
C ASN A 68 -8.39 17.52 16.23
N LEU A 69 -9.16 16.47 15.93
CA LEU A 69 -10.08 15.85 16.88
C LEU A 69 -9.39 14.98 17.95
N VAL A 70 -8.14 14.54 17.72
CA VAL A 70 -7.47 13.55 18.58
C VAL A 70 -6.19 14.05 19.26
N LYS A 71 -5.61 15.17 18.80
CA LYS A 71 -4.35 15.70 19.36
C LYS A 71 -4.43 15.93 20.88
N ASP A 72 -5.54 16.50 21.34
CA ASP A 72 -5.80 16.84 22.75
C ASP A 72 -6.53 15.71 23.51
N LEU A 73 -6.80 14.57 22.86
CA LEU A 73 -7.42 13.42 23.50
C LEU A 73 -6.38 12.73 24.41
N GLU A 74 -6.69 12.59 25.70
CA GLU A 74 -5.94 11.74 26.62
C GLU A 74 -6.52 10.32 26.59
N PRO A 75 -5.85 9.33 25.97
CA PRO A 75 -6.41 8.00 25.81
C PRO A 75 -6.45 7.26 27.15
N THR A 76 -7.55 6.56 27.42
CA THR A 76 -7.78 5.78 28.64
C THR A 76 -7.99 4.29 28.37
N ASN A 77 -8.30 3.94 27.12
CA ASN A 77 -8.51 2.57 26.69
C ASN A 77 -7.72 2.26 25.40
N PRO A 78 -7.44 0.97 25.11
CA PRO A 78 -6.64 0.59 23.95
C PRO A 78 -7.17 1.14 22.62
N ARG A 79 -8.48 1.22 22.43
CA ARG A 79 -9.08 1.72 21.17
C ARG A 79 -8.74 3.19 20.93
N GLU A 80 -8.79 4.02 21.96
CA GLU A 80 -8.40 5.43 21.89
C GLU A 80 -6.91 5.57 21.55
N TYR A 81 -6.05 4.74 22.15
CA TYR A 81 -4.62 4.73 21.82
C TYR A 81 -4.38 4.36 20.35
N ILE A 82 -5.07 3.33 19.83
CA ILE A 82 -4.95 2.89 18.44
C ILE A 82 -5.38 4.01 17.49
N ILE A 83 -6.55 4.61 17.72
CA ILE A 83 -7.08 5.68 16.86
C ILE A 83 -6.13 6.89 16.88
N LYS A 84 -5.62 7.26 18.05
CA LYS A 84 -4.61 8.33 18.17
C LYS A 84 -3.33 7.95 17.41
N ALA A 85 -2.83 6.73 17.53
CA ALA A 85 -1.64 6.27 16.82
C ALA A 85 -1.82 6.37 15.29
N VAL A 86 -2.94 5.90 14.75
CA VAL A 86 -3.24 5.94 13.30
C VAL A 86 -3.37 7.38 12.81
N SER A 87 -4.06 8.26 13.54
CA SER A 87 -4.16 9.67 13.15
C SER A 87 -2.81 10.38 13.14
N TYR A 88 -1.95 10.14 14.14
CA TYR A 88 -0.58 10.68 14.17
C TYR A 88 0.27 10.11 13.03
N LEU A 89 0.12 8.82 12.72
CA LEU A 89 0.81 8.19 11.60
C LEU A 89 0.45 8.85 10.28
N MET A 90 -0.84 8.92 9.96
CA MET A 90 -1.35 9.49 8.70
C MET A 90 -0.97 10.98 8.58
N TYR A 91 -1.12 11.74 9.67
CA TYR A 91 -0.74 13.15 9.67
C TYR A 91 0.77 13.35 9.54
N GLY A 92 1.57 12.52 10.21
CA GLY A 92 3.03 12.53 10.13
C GLY A 92 3.53 12.18 8.73
N GLN A 93 2.90 11.22 8.05
CA GLN A 93 3.21 10.89 6.65
C GLN A 93 2.85 12.06 5.71
N LYS A 94 1.66 12.64 5.85
CA LYS A 94 1.20 13.77 5.02
C LYS A 94 2.08 15.02 5.18
N THR A 95 2.49 15.34 6.41
CA THR A 95 3.32 16.51 6.73
C THR A 95 4.83 16.24 6.71
N ASN A 96 5.22 15.00 6.42
CA ASN A 96 6.61 14.52 6.52
C ASN A 96 7.26 14.82 7.89
N SER A 97 6.47 14.76 8.97
CA SER A 97 6.92 15.10 10.32
C SER A 97 7.40 13.88 11.09
N LYS A 98 8.72 13.80 11.30
CA LYS A 98 9.36 12.72 12.07
C LYS A 98 8.89 12.63 13.52
N GLU A 99 8.55 13.76 14.13
CA GLU A 99 8.05 13.80 15.51
C GLU A 99 6.70 13.11 15.64
N HIS A 100 5.77 13.39 14.71
CA HIS A 100 4.46 12.74 14.70
C HIS A 100 4.57 11.23 14.44
N LEU A 101 5.47 10.81 13.53
CA LEU A 101 5.73 9.40 13.28
C LEU A 101 6.31 8.69 14.51
N LYS A 102 7.21 9.35 15.24
CA LYS A 102 7.77 8.81 16.49
C LYS A 102 6.69 8.65 17.57
N THR A 103 5.80 9.63 17.69
CA THR A 103 4.65 9.53 18.61
C THR A 103 3.72 8.38 18.23
N ALA A 104 3.40 8.22 16.94
CA ALA A 104 2.60 7.09 16.46
C ALA A 104 3.27 5.74 16.80
N GLN A 105 4.58 5.62 16.54
CA GLN A 105 5.36 4.44 16.88
C GLN A 105 5.26 4.09 18.37
N GLN A 106 5.43 5.07 19.26
CA GLN A 106 5.35 4.87 20.71
C GLN A 106 3.96 4.41 21.14
N LEU A 107 2.90 4.98 20.56
CA LEU A 107 1.53 4.60 20.87
C LEU A 107 1.23 3.16 20.41
N PHE A 108 1.67 2.79 19.21
CA PHE A 108 1.56 1.41 18.73
C PHE A 108 2.30 0.42 19.62
N GLN A 109 3.53 0.75 20.03
CA GLN A 109 4.30 -0.09 20.94
C GLN A 109 3.61 -0.24 22.30
N LEU A 110 3.04 0.84 22.85
CA LEU A 110 2.34 0.81 24.13
C LEU A 110 1.16 -0.18 24.11
N VAL A 111 0.35 -0.14 23.05
CA VAL A 111 -0.79 -1.06 22.91
C VAL A 111 -0.32 -2.48 22.64
N GLY A 112 0.61 -2.65 21.70
CA GLY A 112 1.08 -3.96 21.27
C GLY A 112 1.87 -4.73 22.33
N ALA A 113 2.58 -4.02 23.21
CA ALA A 113 3.30 -4.61 24.35
C ALA A 113 2.44 -4.75 25.62
N SER A 114 1.21 -4.25 25.62
CA SER A 114 0.33 -4.35 26.78
C SER A 114 -0.06 -5.80 27.06
N ALA A 115 0.04 -6.23 28.31
CA ALA A 115 -0.31 -7.60 28.73
C ALA A 115 -1.76 -7.98 28.43
N THR A 116 -2.66 -7.00 28.28
CA THR A 116 -4.08 -7.26 27.96
C THR A 116 -4.36 -7.36 26.47
N GLU A 117 -3.47 -6.82 25.62
CA GLU A 117 -3.70 -6.69 24.17
C GLU A 117 -2.66 -7.42 23.33
N CYS A 118 -1.50 -7.81 23.87
CA CYS A 118 -0.39 -8.38 23.10
C CYS A 118 -0.77 -9.65 22.32
N ASP A 119 -1.73 -10.43 22.83
CA ASP A 119 -2.25 -11.64 22.19
C ASP A 119 -3.54 -11.41 21.38
N THR A 120 -4.03 -10.18 21.31
CA THR A 120 -5.21 -9.83 20.51
C THR A 120 -4.81 -9.48 19.08
N ILE A 121 -5.76 -9.60 18.14
CA ILE A 121 -5.54 -9.18 16.75
C ILE A 121 -5.15 -7.69 16.68
N PRO A 122 -5.86 -6.74 17.34
CA PRO A 122 -5.48 -5.34 17.36
C PRO A 122 -4.07 -5.10 17.93
N GLY A 123 -3.67 -5.77 19.02
CA GLY A 123 -2.34 -5.62 19.57
C GLY A 123 -1.24 -6.09 18.62
N ARG A 124 -1.45 -7.21 17.92
CA ARG A 124 -0.53 -7.73 16.90
C ARG A 124 -0.44 -6.80 15.68
N GLN A 125 -1.56 -6.22 15.24
CA GLN A 125 -1.56 -5.17 14.21
C GLN A 125 -0.77 -3.93 14.67
N CYS A 126 -0.91 -3.52 15.92
CA CYS A 126 -0.14 -2.40 16.47
C CYS A 126 1.36 -2.70 16.46
N MET A 127 1.78 -3.89 16.91
CA MET A 127 3.20 -4.27 16.85
C MET A 127 3.71 -4.31 15.41
N ALA A 128 2.94 -4.86 14.46
CA ALA A 128 3.29 -4.82 13.04
C ALA A 128 3.47 -3.37 12.56
N SER A 129 2.53 -2.46 12.85
CA SER A 129 2.65 -1.03 12.50
C SER A 129 3.85 -0.34 13.14
N CYS A 130 4.20 -0.70 14.39
CA CYS A 130 5.41 -0.21 15.06
C CYS A 130 6.68 -0.61 14.31
N PHE A 131 6.81 -1.90 13.96
CA PHE A 131 7.97 -2.41 13.22
C PHE A 131 8.04 -1.91 11.78
N PHE A 132 6.89 -1.63 11.15
CA PHE A 132 6.84 -0.92 9.87
C PHE A 132 7.52 0.46 9.95
N LEU A 133 7.22 1.24 10.99
CA LEU A 133 7.84 2.56 11.20
C LEU A 133 9.34 2.47 11.47
N LEU A 134 9.79 1.37 12.08
CA LEU A 134 11.19 1.04 12.30
C LEU A 134 11.88 0.43 11.07
N LYS A 135 11.12 0.12 10.00
CA LYS A 135 11.59 -0.59 8.79
C LYS A 135 12.17 -1.98 9.08
N GLN A 136 11.73 -2.62 10.15
CA GLN A 136 12.14 -3.98 10.54
C GLN A 136 11.12 -4.98 9.98
N PHE A 137 11.19 -5.24 8.67
CA PHE A 137 10.15 -6.02 7.98
C PHE A 137 10.14 -7.50 8.37
N ASP A 138 11.26 -8.08 8.79
CA ASP A 138 11.29 -9.44 9.34
C ASP A 138 10.40 -9.55 10.60
N ASP A 139 10.50 -8.57 11.50
CA ASP A 139 9.66 -8.51 12.70
C ASP A 139 8.19 -8.26 12.36
N VAL A 140 7.91 -7.41 11.36
CA VAL A 140 6.54 -7.21 10.84
C VAL A 140 5.89 -8.55 10.46
N LEU A 141 6.61 -9.38 9.71
CA LEU A 141 6.08 -10.66 9.24
C LEU A 141 5.79 -11.64 10.38
N VAL A 142 6.52 -11.59 11.50
CA VAL A 142 6.20 -12.40 12.68
C VAL A 142 4.78 -12.11 13.17
N TYR A 143 4.40 -10.84 13.26
CA TYR A 143 3.06 -10.43 13.70
C TYR A 143 2.00 -10.67 12.63
N LEU A 144 2.23 -10.26 11.37
CA LEU A 144 1.24 -10.42 10.30
C LEU A 144 0.92 -11.90 10.04
N ASN A 145 1.93 -12.77 9.96
CA ASN A 145 1.71 -14.20 9.74
C ASN A 145 0.89 -14.85 10.87
N SER A 146 1.05 -14.38 12.11
CA SER A 146 0.30 -14.91 13.26
C SER A 146 -1.20 -14.62 13.22
N ILE A 147 -1.63 -13.60 12.46
CA ILE A 147 -3.05 -13.21 12.33
C ILE A 147 -3.59 -13.39 10.91
N LYS A 148 -2.76 -13.82 9.95
CA LYS A 148 -3.09 -13.91 8.53
C LYS A 148 -4.37 -14.71 8.23
N SER A 149 -4.62 -15.79 8.97
CA SER A 149 -5.81 -16.63 8.76
C SER A 149 -7.15 -15.89 8.95
N TYR A 150 -7.14 -14.77 9.69
CA TYR A 150 -8.33 -13.96 9.96
C TYR A 150 -8.63 -12.93 8.85
N PHE A 151 -7.70 -12.71 7.91
CA PHE A 151 -7.73 -11.63 6.92
C PHE A 151 -7.69 -12.15 5.47
N GLN A 152 -8.53 -13.12 5.14
CA GLN A 152 -8.48 -13.78 3.82
C GLN A 152 -8.88 -12.86 2.66
N THR A 153 -9.77 -11.89 2.91
CA THR A 153 -10.33 -10.99 1.89
C THR A 153 -10.09 -9.51 2.22
N ASP A 154 -9.15 -9.22 3.11
CA ASP A 154 -8.87 -7.87 3.57
C ASP A 154 -7.72 -7.28 2.75
N ASP A 155 -8.05 -6.30 1.91
CA ASP A 155 -7.09 -5.70 0.97
C ASP A 155 -6.00 -4.91 1.70
N ASP A 156 -6.32 -4.24 2.83
CA ASP A 156 -5.35 -3.46 3.62
C ASP A 156 -4.33 -4.39 4.27
N PHE A 157 -4.77 -5.55 4.75
CA PHE A 157 -3.89 -6.60 5.26
C PHE A 157 -2.99 -7.16 4.17
N HIS A 158 -3.56 -7.52 3.01
CA HIS A 158 -2.80 -8.06 1.88
C HIS A 158 -1.76 -7.08 1.37
N TRP A 159 -2.08 -5.79 1.31
CA TRP A 159 -1.14 -4.73 0.95
C TRP A 159 0.06 -4.68 1.89
N ASN A 160 -0.19 -4.62 3.19
CA ASN A 160 0.88 -4.60 4.19
C ASN A 160 1.71 -5.90 4.17
N ASN A 161 1.06 -7.06 4.08
CA ASN A 161 1.75 -8.34 4.02
C ASN A 161 2.64 -8.44 2.78
N ALA A 162 2.15 -8.02 1.61
CA ALA A 162 2.89 -8.03 0.36
C ALA A 162 4.15 -7.16 0.42
N LEU A 163 4.03 -5.94 0.96
CA LEU A 163 5.16 -5.02 1.14
C LEU A 163 6.22 -5.58 2.09
N ALA A 164 5.79 -6.17 3.21
CA ALA A 164 6.71 -6.78 4.17
C ALA A 164 7.44 -7.98 3.56
N CYS A 165 6.73 -8.88 2.86
CA CYS A 165 7.33 -10.02 2.14
C CYS A 165 8.31 -9.55 1.05
N ALA A 166 7.94 -8.56 0.24
CA ALA A 166 8.81 -8.03 -0.81
C ALA A 166 10.07 -7.36 -0.23
N SER A 167 9.97 -6.77 0.97
CA SER A 167 11.08 -6.10 1.64
C SER A 167 12.06 -7.07 2.30
N THR A 168 11.61 -8.26 2.70
CA THR A 168 12.47 -9.34 3.24
C THR A 168 13.00 -10.29 2.16
N GLY A 169 12.53 -10.13 0.92
CA GLY A 169 12.94 -10.95 -0.23
C GLY A 169 12.10 -12.21 -0.46
N ASP A 170 11.01 -12.40 0.29
CA ASP A 170 10.01 -13.44 0.01
C ASP A 170 9.05 -12.99 -1.10
N TYR A 171 9.58 -12.87 -2.32
CA TYR A 171 8.83 -12.37 -3.47
C TYR A 171 7.70 -13.32 -3.90
N LYS A 172 7.80 -14.61 -3.59
CA LYS A 172 6.74 -15.58 -3.92
C LYS A 172 5.47 -15.26 -3.13
N GLU A 173 5.60 -15.06 -1.83
CA GLU A 173 4.46 -14.73 -0.99
C GLU A 173 3.98 -13.29 -1.19
N ALA A 174 4.89 -12.38 -1.53
CA ALA A 174 4.54 -11.03 -1.92
C ALA A 174 3.64 -11.02 -3.16
N GLU A 175 3.97 -11.82 -4.20
CA GLU A 175 3.15 -11.91 -5.41
C GLU A 175 1.74 -12.42 -5.10
N ASN A 176 1.63 -13.49 -4.31
CA ASN A 176 0.33 -14.03 -3.88
C ASN A 176 -0.51 -12.96 -3.15
N SER A 177 0.13 -12.21 -2.27
CA SER A 177 -0.54 -11.16 -1.47
C SER A 177 -0.96 -9.97 -2.34
N PHE A 178 -0.11 -9.49 -3.25
CA PHE A 178 -0.49 -8.43 -4.19
C PHE A 178 -1.67 -8.84 -5.07
N LEU A 179 -1.63 -10.05 -5.62
CA LEU A 179 -2.69 -10.57 -6.49
C LEU A 179 -4.02 -10.82 -5.75
N ALA A 180 -3.98 -10.97 -4.43
CA ALA A 180 -5.18 -11.11 -3.61
C ALA A 180 -5.97 -9.80 -3.46
N ILE A 181 -5.34 -8.64 -3.72
CA ILE A 181 -5.94 -7.32 -3.56
C ILE A 181 -7.01 -7.08 -4.64
N ARG A 182 -8.22 -6.71 -4.20
CA ARG A 182 -9.37 -6.48 -5.09
C ARG A 182 -9.67 -5.00 -5.28
N ASN A 183 -9.42 -4.17 -4.28
CA ASN A 183 -9.68 -2.74 -4.32
C ASN A 183 -8.91 -2.06 -5.45
N GLU A 184 -9.65 -1.51 -6.41
CA GLU A 184 -9.10 -0.84 -7.58
C GLU A 184 -8.36 0.45 -7.23
N LYS A 185 -8.65 1.08 -6.08
CA LYS A 185 -7.88 2.24 -5.60
C LYS A 185 -6.41 1.86 -5.45
N TYR A 186 -6.12 0.78 -4.72
CA TYR A 186 -4.75 0.29 -4.56
C TYR A 186 -4.11 -0.05 -5.91
N LYS A 187 -4.82 -0.75 -6.79
CA LYS A 187 -4.25 -1.14 -8.10
C LYS A 187 -3.91 0.05 -9.00
N SER A 188 -4.62 1.16 -8.84
CA SER A 188 -4.34 2.41 -9.54
C SER A 188 -3.21 3.23 -8.93
N GLU A 189 -2.79 2.93 -7.70
CA GLU A 189 -1.69 3.63 -7.05
C GLU A 189 -0.34 3.26 -7.67
N GLU A 190 0.45 4.27 -7.97
CA GLU A 190 1.79 4.12 -8.53
C GLU A 190 2.71 3.25 -7.66
N THR A 191 2.59 3.38 -6.33
CA THR A 191 3.37 2.58 -5.38
C THR A 191 3.05 1.09 -5.52
N TYR A 192 1.77 0.73 -5.69
CA TYR A 192 1.35 -0.65 -5.92
C TYR A 192 1.96 -1.20 -7.20
N ILE A 193 1.87 -0.43 -8.28
CA ILE A 193 2.39 -0.82 -9.59
C ILE A 193 3.91 -1.04 -9.53
N LYS A 194 4.65 -0.12 -8.91
CA LYS A 194 6.11 -0.21 -8.71
C LYS A 194 6.50 -1.50 -7.96
N TRP A 195 5.80 -1.82 -6.86
CA TRP A 195 6.08 -3.02 -6.08
C TRP A 195 5.68 -4.31 -6.77
N LEU A 196 4.55 -4.33 -7.48
CA LEU A 196 4.10 -5.50 -8.23
C LEU A 196 5.07 -5.83 -9.37
N ILE A 197 5.50 -4.83 -10.13
CA ILE A 197 6.51 -4.99 -11.20
C ILE A 197 7.82 -5.56 -10.61
N ARG A 198 8.34 -4.95 -9.54
CA ARG A 198 9.55 -5.46 -8.87
C ARG A 198 9.38 -6.91 -8.44
N THR A 199 8.25 -7.25 -7.84
CA THR A 199 7.96 -8.61 -7.37
C THR A 199 7.96 -9.61 -8.52
N TYR A 200 7.35 -9.27 -9.66
CA TYR A 200 7.39 -10.13 -10.86
C TYR A 200 8.81 -10.35 -11.39
N ILE A 201 9.61 -9.28 -11.48
CA ILE A 201 11.01 -9.38 -11.95
C ILE A 201 11.80 -10.30 -11.01
N MET A 202 11.68 -10.11 -9.70
CA MET A 202 12.40 -10.91 -8.70
C MET A 202 11.95 -12.37 -8.67
N ASN A 203 10.70 -12.67 -9.05
CA ASN A 203 10.19 -14.03 -9.22
C ASN A 203 10.53 -14.68 -10.57
N GLY A 204 11.35 -14.03 -11.41
CA GLY A 204 11.72 -14.58 -12.71
C GLY A 204 10.61 -14.48 -13.77
N LYS A 205 9.68 -13.54 -13.62
CA LYS A 205 8.55 -13.30 -14.52
C LYS A 205 8.65 -11.91 -15.18
N PRO A 206 9.74 -11.61 -15.92
CA PRO A 206 9.97 -10.27 -16.47
C PRO A 206 8.94 -9.88 -17.54
N LYS A 207 8.33 -10.87 -18.22
CA LYS A 207 7.22 -10.65 -19.14
C LYS A 207 6.00 -10.04 -18.45
N ASN A 208 5.58 -10.62 -17.31
CA ASN A 208 4.44 -10.12 -16.55
C ASN A 208 4.68 -8.70 -16.06
N ALA A 209 5.91 -8.40 -15.63
CA ALA A 209 6.32 -7.05 -15.23
C ALA A 209 6.18 -6.05 -16.39
N TRP A 210 6.62 -6.44 -17.59
CA TRP A 210 6.48 -5.63 -18.80
C TRP A 210 5.01 -5.41 -19.19
N ASP A 211 4.20 -6.46 -19.14
CA ASP A 211 2.77 -6.38 -19.48
C ASP A 211 2.01 -5.43 -18.54
N VAL A 212 2.34 -5.44 -17.23
CA VAL A 212 1.80 -4.47 -16.26
C VAL A 212 2.18 -3.04 -16.66
N TYR A 213 3.44 -2.79 -17.01
CA TYR A 213 3.89 -1.47 -17.46
C TYR A 213 3.12 -1.00 -18.70
N VAL A 214 3.00 -1.85 -19.73
CA VAL A 214 2.26 -1.52 -20.96
C VAL A 214 0.79 -1.19 -20.66
N SER A 215 0.15 -1.95 -19.76
CA SER A 215 -1.23 -1.66 -19.34
C SER A 215 -1.38 -0.33 -18.57
N THR A 216 -0.27 0.25 -18.09
CA THR A 216 -0.21 1.48 -17.29
C THR A 216 0.20 2.72 -18.10
N GLU A 217 0.49 2.59 -19.41
CA GLU A 217 1.04 3.66 -20.28
C GLU A 217 0.18 4.94 -20.38
N THR A 218 -1.03 4.96 -19.81
CA THR A 218 -1.83 6.18 -19.62
C THR A 218 -1.38 7.07 -18.44
N SER A 219 -0.39 6.67 -17.65
CA SER A 219 0.08 7.41 -16.47
C SER A 219 1.26 8.36 -16.77
N THR A 220 1.34 9.45 -16.00
CA THR A 220 2.34 10.52 -16.18
C THR A 220 3.77 10.17 -15.74
N ASP A 221 4.01 9.00 -15.12
CA ASP A 221 5.30 8.63 -14.50
C ASP A 221 6.00 7.42 -15.16
N SER A 222 5.91 7.31 -16.49
CA SER A 222 6.51 6.20 -17.26
C SER A 222 8.02 6.07 -17.06
N TYR A 223 8.73 7.18 -16.83
CA TYR A 223 10.19 7.18 -16.67
C TYR A 223 10.64 6.39 -15.43
N ALA A 224 10.04 6.65 -14.26
CA ALA A 224 10.44 5.97 -13.02
C ALA A 224 10.16 4.46 -13.06
N LEU A 225 9.06 4.06 -13.71
CA LEU A 225 8.72 2.66 -13.92
C LEU A 225 9.72 1.96 -14.84
N LEU A 226 10.07 2.59 -15.96
CA LEU A 226 11.06 2.06 -16.89
C LEU A 226 12.44 1.96 -16.26
N LEU A 227 12.85 2.94 -15.44
CA LEU A 227 14.11 2.89 -14.72
C LEU A 227 14.16 1.71 -13.73
N LEU A 228 13.04 1.44 -13.05
CA LEU A 228 12.91 0.27 -12.17
C LEU A 228 13.02 -1.03 -12.99
N ILE A 229 12.25 -1.14 -14.08
CA ILE A 229 12.22 -2.33 -14.95
C ILE A 229 13.60 -2.61 -15.52
N ALA A 230 14.26 -1.61 -16.12
CA ALA A 230 15.55 -1.79 -16.76
C ALA A 230 16.61 -2.27 -15.76
N ASN A 231 16.71 -1.59 -14.62
CA ASN A 231 17.71 -1.89 -13.60
C ASN A 231 17.47 -3.23 -12.89
N ASP A 232 16.24 -3.53 -12.50
CA ASP A 232 15.95 -4.77 -11.78
C ASP A 232 16.07 -5.98 -12.71
N ASN A 233 15.64 -5.87 -13.98
CA ASN A 233 15.86 -6.93 -14.97
C ASN A 233 17.35 -7.15 -15.24
N TYR A 234 18.14 -6.08 -15.36
CA TYR A 234 19.58 -6.19 -15.54
C TYR A 234 20.24 -6.94 -14.38
N LYS A 235 19.91 -6.56 -13.13
CA LYS A 235 20.43 -7.21 -11.92
C LYS A 235 20.04 -8.68 -11.81
N MET A 236 18.82 -9.03 -12.21
CA MET A 236 18.32 -10.41 -12.19
C MET A 236 18.79 -11.26 -13.39
N GLY A 237 19.48 -10.67 -14.36
CA GLY A 237 19.95 -11.36 -15.56
C GLY A 237 18.86 -11.57 -16.62
N HIS A 238 17.74 -10.85 -16.53
CA HIS A 238 16.67 -10.82 -17.53
C HIS A 238 16.99 -9.80 -18.63
N PHE A 239 18.12 -10.00 -19.30
CA PHE A 239 18.74 -8.97 -20.13
C PHE A 239 17.88 -8.51 -21.31
N TYR A 240 17.06 -9.39 -21.90
CA TYR A 240 16.18 -8.99 -23.01
C TYR A 240 15.19 -7.90 -22.57
N TYR A 241 14.55 -8.07 -21.41
CA TYR A 241 13.65 -7.05 -20.86
C TYR A 241 14.40 -5.82 -20.34
N ALA A 242 15.66 -5.97 -19.92
CA ALA A 242 16.52 -4.82 -19.62
C ALA A 242 16.78 -3.96 -20.87
N VAL A 243 17.11 -4.60 -22.01
CA VAL A 243 17.27 -3.91 -23.31
C VAL A 243 16.02 -3.11 -23.67
N LYS A 244 14.83 -3.72 -23.59
CA LYS A 244 13.56 -3.03 -23.88
C LYS A 244 13.32 -1.83 -22.95
N GLY A 245 13.68 -1.96 -21.67
CA GLY A 245 13.59 -0.88 -20.70
C GLY A 245 14.52 0.29 -21.04
N PHE A 246 15.80 0.02 -21.32
CA PHE A 246 16.77 1.06 -21.68
C PHE A 246 16.45 1.73 -23.02
N GLU A 247 16.00 0.98 -24.03
CA GLU A 247 15.54 1.54 -25.30
C GLU A 247 14.36 2.52 -25.09
N ALA A 248 13.39 2.15 -24.24
CA ALA A 248 12.27 3.00 -23.93
C ALA A 248 12.69 4.26 -23.14
N LEU A 249 13.67 4.15 -22.25
CA LEU A 249 14.22 5.29 -21.50
C LEU A 249 14.91 6.29 -22.43
N GLU A 250 15.72 5.81 -23.37
CA GLU A 250 16.43 6.67 -24.33
C GLU A 250 15.46 7.51 -25.19
N LYS A 251 14.30 6.94 -25.53
CA LYS A 251 13.25 7.67 -26.27
C LYS A 251 12.57 8.77 -25.45
N ILE A 252 12.59 8.67 -24.13
CA ILE A 252 11.98 9.64 -23.21
C ILE A 252 12.98 10.71 -22.79
N ASP A 253 14.23 10.31 -22.56
CA ASP A 253 15.28 11.14 -22.01
C ASP A 253 16.57 10.92 -22.78
N THR A 254 16.82 11.82 -23.73
CA THR A 254 18.00 11.82 -24.59
C THR A 254 19.22 12.48 -23.93
N GLU A 255 19.08 13.05 -22.72
CA GLU A 255 20.19 13.70 -22.02
C GLU A 255 21.05 12.71 -21.22
N ASN A 256 20.49 11.57 -20.83
CA ASN A 256 21.20 10.52 -20.09
C ASN A 256 21.83 9.47 -21.03
N GLU A 257 23.09 9.09 -20.75
CA GLU A 257 23.83 8.08 -21.51
C GLU A 257 23.41 6.65 -21.10
N TYR A 258 22.36 6.10 -21.73
CA TYR A 258 21.94 4.70 -21.55
C TYR A 258 22.68 3.69 -22.45
N GLU A 259 23.62 4.15 -23.28
CA GLU A 259 24.34 3.33 -24.25
C GLU A 259 25.17 2.22 -23.59
N GLU A 260 25.89 2.52 -22.50
CA GLU A 260 26.67 1.52 -21.77
C GLU A 260 25.79 0.41 -21.15
N PRO A 261 24.72 0.73 -20.38
CA PRO A 261 23.76 -0.27 -19.93
C PRO A 261 23.12 -1.08 -21.06
N LEU A 262 22.81 -0.45 -22.19
CA LEU A 262 22.22 -1.11 -23.36
C LEU A 262 23.20 -2.14 -23.96
N ARG A 263 24.45 -1.73 -24.21
CA ARG A 263 25.51 -2.63 -24.69
C ARG A 263 25.75 -3.79 -23.74
N GLY A 264 25.83 -3.51 -22.44
CA GLY A 264 25.96 -4.54 -21.41
C GLY A 264 24.80 -5.53 -21.42
N SER A 265 23.57 -5.03 -21.58
CA SER A 265 22.37 -5.86 -21.65
C SER A 265 22.37 -6.75 -22.89
N VAL A 266 22.73 -6.22 -24.07
CA VAL A 266 22.81 -7.01 -25.32
C VAL A 266 23.85 -8.13 -25.22
N LEU A 267 25.01 -7.85 -24.64
CA LEU A 267 26.02 -8.88 -24.35
C LEU A 267 25.49 -9.93 -23.37
N GLY A 268 24.72 -9.51 -22.37
CA GLY A 268 24.01 -10.40 -21.46
C GLY A 268 23.01 -11.30 -22.17
N VAL A 269 22.23 -10.77 -23.13
CA VAL A 269 21.33 -11.59 -23.98
C VAL A 269 22.13 -12.63 -24.76
N PHE A 270 23.23 -12.23 -25.40
CA PHE A 270 24.11 -13.15 -26.13
C PHE A 270 24.64 -14.28 -25.23
N GLN A 271 25.09 -13.93 -24.03
CA GLN A 271 25.52 -14.92 -23.03
C GLN A 271 24.40 -15.90 -22.67
N MET A 272 23.17 -15.41 -22.47
CA MET A 272 22.02 -16.23 -22.11
C MET A 272 21.55 -17.15 -23.25
N VAL A 273 21.69 -16.71 -24.50
CA VAL A 273 21.45 -17.55 -25.70
C VAL A 273 22.48 -18.67 -25.78
N ILE A 274 23.78 -18.38 -25.59
CA ILE A 274 24.82 -19.42 -25.54
C ILE A 274 24.54 -20.42 -24.42
N ALA A 275 24.05 -19.95 -23.28
CA ALA A 275 23.67 -20.79 -22.15
C ALA A 275 22.36 -21.58 -22.37
N GLY A 276 21.67 -21.40 -23.50
CA GLY A 276 20.39 -22.07 -23.81
C GLY A 276 19.22 -21.62 -22.93
N LYS A 277 19.32 -20.45 -22.29
CA LYS A 277 18.29 -19.89 -21.40
C LYS A 277 17.44 -18.82 -22.07
N GLU A 278 17.80 -18.40 -23.28
CA GLU A 278 17.14 -17.35 -24.04
C GLU A 278 17.09 -17.72 -25.53
N SER A 279 16.17 -17.12 -26.29
CA SER A 279 15.97 -17.40 -27.71
C SER A 279 16.92 -16.60 -28.61
N VAL A 280 17.22 -17.16 -29.80
CA VAL A 280 18.05 -16.48 -30.80
C VAL A 280 17.31 -15.27 -31.37
N GLU A 281 15.98 -15.33 -31.45
CA GLU A 281 15.13 -14.24 -31.86
C GLU A 281 15.31 -13.00 -30.97
N HIS A 282 15.34 -13.19 -29.63
CA HIS A 282 15.58 -12.09 -28.70
C HIS A 282 16.96 -11.45 -28.87
N LEU A 283 17.98 -12.23 -29.25
CA LEU A 283 19.29 -11.69 -29.58
C LEU A 283 19.28 -10.86 -30.87
N ILE A 284 18.57 -11.33 -31.90
CA ILE A 284 18.44 -10.59 -33.17
C ILE A 284 17.75 -9.25 -32.91
N GLU A 285 16.67 -9.24 -32.14
CA GLU A 285 15.96 -8.02 -31.75
C GLU A 285 16.85 -7.08 -30.92
N ALA A 286 17.53 -7.61 -29.90
CA ALA A 286 18.43 -6.81 -29.06
C ALA A 286 19.59 -6.19 -29.85
N ALA A 287 20.18 -6.94 -30.79
CA ALA A 287 21.23 -6.43 -31.67
C ALA A 287 20.71 -5.38 -32.67
N ALA A 288 19.46 -5.48 -33.11
CA ALA A 288 18.83 -4.47 -33.96
C ALA A 288 18.62 -3.15 -33.19
N ILE A 289 18.15 -3.24 -31.94
CA ILE A 289 17.97 -2.09 -31.04
C ILE A 289 19.30 -1.35 -30.82
N LEU A 290 20.38 -2.10 -30.55
CA LEU A 290 21.70 -1.49 -30.35
C LEU A 290 22.18 -0.74 -31.60
N LYS A 291 22.00 -1.32 -32.79
CA LYS A 291 22.38 -0.68 -34.05
C LYS A 291 21.58 0.60 -34.32
N SER A 292 20.30 0.63 -33.97
CA SER A 292 19.50 1.86 -34.14
C SER A 292 19.96 2.97 -33.21
N CYS A 293 20.33 2.64 -31.97
CA CYS A 293 20.83 3.57 -30.96
C CYS A 293 22.19 4.19 -31.38
N GLU A 294 23.11 3.39 -31.94
CA GLU A 294 24.38 3.88 -32.47
C GLU A 294 24.20 4.85 -33.67
N SER A 295 23.15 4.65 -34.47
CA SER A 295 22.86 5.50 -35.64
C SER A 295 22.22 6.84 -35.28
N SER A 296 21.60 6.97 -34.10
CA SER A 296 21.04 8.24 -33.60
C SER A 296 22.08 9.14 -32.93
N ALA A 297 23.26 8.62 -32.59
CA ALA A 297 24.35 9.36 -31.96
C ALA A 297 25.36 9.96 -32.96
N GLN A 298 25.18 9.74 -34.27
CA GLN A 298 25.99 10.31 -35.36
C GLN A 298 25.26 11.46 -36.07
#